data_AF-A0AAV6INE6-F1
#
_entry.id   AF-A0AAV6INE6-F1
#
_cell.length_a   1.000
_cell.length_b   1.000
_cell.length_c   1.000
_cell.angle_alpha   90.00
_cell.angle_beta   90.00
_cell.angle_gamma   90.00
#
_symmetry.space_group_name_H-M   'P 1'
#
loop_
_entity.id
_entity.type
_entity.pdbx_description
1 polymer ?
#
loop_
_entity_poly.entity_id
_entity_poly.type
_entity_poly.pdbx_seq_one_letter_code
_entity_poly.pdbx_strand_id
1 'polypeptide(L)'
;MVDAFTGRELVFEARRFKKLKILRIQQFEQLDSMVVQEGSMPVLQKLTLCKCVELKLLPLGIDRLTQIEELLLYDMPVEFTNRLQKTNVNRAMVRHIHFIQSSVLQADGSWSRENLS
;
A
#
# COMPACT_ATOMS: atom_id res chain seq x y z
N MET A 1 -2.58 -14.63 21.73
CA MET A 1 -1.38 -14.37 20.90
C MET A 1 -1.60 -15.15 19.62
N VAL A 2 -1.99 -14.47 18.54
CA VAL A 2 -2.27 -15.11 17.24
C VAL A 2 -1.76 -14.18 16.15
N ASP A 3 -0.62 -14.56 15.57
CA ASP A 3 -0.25 -14.47 14.16
C ASP A 3 -0.59 -13.18 13.40
N ALA A 4 0.37 -12.26 13.31
CA ALA A 4 0.24 -11.01 12.56
C ALA A 4 0.20 -11.19 11.02
N PHE A 5 0.22 -12.42 10.52
CA PHE A 5 0.04 -12.74 9.10
C PHE A 5 -0.54 -14.16 8.96
N THR A 6 -1.76 -14.29 8.45
CA THR A 6 -2.43 -15.59 8.27
C THR A 6 -2.16 -16.22 6.89
N GLY A 7 -1.28 -15.62 6.09
CA GLY A 7 -1.12 -15.92 4.67
C GLY A 7 -1.94 -14.97 3.77
N ARG A 8 -3.15 -14.61 4.20
CA ARG A 8 -4.09 -13.77 3.41
C ARG A 8 -4.31 -12.37 3.98
N GLU A 9 -4.25 -12.24 5.29
CA GLU A 9 -4.43 -10.97 5.97
C GLU A 9 -3.15 -10.54 6.68
N LEU A 10 -2.82 -9.25 6.54
CA LEU A 10 -1.74 -8.59 7.28
C LEU A 10 -2.31 -7.48 8.16
N VAL A 11 -2.16 -7.62 9.47
CA VAL A 11 -2.66 -6.64 10.45
C VAL A 11 -1.50 -5.93 11.13
N PHE A 12 -1.41 -4.61 10.92
CA PHE A 12 -0.54 -3.73 11.68
C PHE A 12 -1.28 -3.28 12.95
N GLU A 13 -1.03 -3.99 14.04
CA GLU A 13 -1.61 -3.69 15.34
C GLU A 13 -1.20 -2.31 15.88
N ALA A 14 -2.10 -1.71 16.66
CA ALA A 14 -1.87 -0.43 17.30
C ALA A 14 -0.58 -0.44 18.16
N ARG A 15 0.12 0.70 18.20
CA ARG A 15 1.26 0.97 19.09
C ARG A 15 2.51 0.10 18.89
N ARG A 16 2.57 -0.76 17.86
CA ARG A 16 3.72 -1.66 17.60
C ARG A 16 4.93 -0.95 17.00
N PHE A 17 4.73 -0.16 15.95
CA PHE A 17 5.80 0.32 15.07
C PHE A 17 5.97 1.85 15.15
N LYS A 18 6.12 2.38 16.37
CA LYS A 18 6.10 3.83 16.66
C LYS A 18 7.20 4.66 15.98
N LYS A 19 8.27 4.01 15.51
CA LYS A 19 9.44 4.68 14.88
C LYS A 19 9.65 4.26 13.42
N LEU A 20 8.78 3.41 12.86
CA LEU A 20 8.96 2.89 11.51
C LEU A 20 8.64 4.00 10.49
N LYS A 21 9.63 4.34 9.66
CA LYS A 21 9.51 5.37 8.62
C LYS A 21 9.30 4.80 7.22
N ILE A 22 9.82 3.60 6.97
CA ILE A 22 9.78 2.95 5.66
C ILE A 22 9.25 1.54 5.84
N LEU A 23 8.21 1.19 5.08
CA LEU A 23 7.64 -0.15 5.03
C LEU A 23 7.65 -0.63 3.58
N ARG A 24 8.21 -1.82 3.35
CA ARG A 24 8.17 -2.51 2.07
C ARG A 24 7.53 -3.88 2.26
N ILE A 25 6.51 -4.16 1.47
CA ILE A 25 5.83 -5.46 1.41
C ILE A 25 6.04 -5.99 -0.01
N GLN A 26 6.58 -7.19 -0.14
CA GLN A 26 6.97 -7.75 -1.43
C GLN A 26 6.68 -9.25 -1.54
N GLN A 27 6.08 -9.67 -2.65
CA GLN A 27 5.84 -11.08 -3.00
C GLN A 27 4.92 -11.81 -2.01
N PHE A 28 3.94 -11.09 -1.48
CA PHE A 28 2.86 -11.67 -0.67
C PHE A 28 1.71 -12.04 -1.62
N GLU A 29 1.88 -13.12 -2.37
CA GLU A 29 0.97 -13.47 -3.47
C GLU A 29 -0.45 -13.78 -2.98
N GLN A 30 -0.60 -14.31 -1.77
CA GLN A 30 -1.91 -14.65 -1.19
C GLN A 30 -2.54 -13.52 -0.37
N LEU A 31 -1.84 -12.41 -0.16
CA LEU A 31 -2.33 -11.30 0.65
C LEU A 31 -3.47 -10.59 -0.09
N ASP A 32 -4.69 -10.69 0.43
CA ASP A 32 -5.89 -10.05 -0.10
C ASP A 32 -6.39 -8.88 0.77
N SER A 33 -5.96 -8.83 2.03
CA SER A 33 -6.36 -7.83 3.02
C SER A 33 -5.17 -7.27 3.81
N MET A 34 -5.12 -5.94 3.92
CA MET A 34 -4.17 -5.25 4.79
C MET A 34 -4.93 -4.29 5.70
N VAL A 35 -4.70 -4.39 7.01
CA VAL A 35 -5.35 -3.59 8.04
C VAL A 35 -4.32 -2.77 8.79
N VAL A 36 -4.53 -1.46 8.84
CA VAL A 36 -3.72 -0.49 9.59
C VAL A 36 -4.55 0.02 10.76
N GLN A 37 -4.26 -0.50 11.96
CA GLN A 37 -4.89 0.02 13.17
C GLN A 37 -4.32 1.39 13.52
N GLU A 38 -5.13 2.19 14.21
CA GLU A 38 -4.76 3.52 14.65
C GLU A 38 -3.50 3.50 15.53
N GLY A 39 -2.57 4.41 15.25
CA GLY A 39 -1.31 4.52 15.99
C GLY A 39 -0.36 3.32 15.81
N SER A 40 -0.58 2.45 14.82
CA SER A 40 0.34 1.34 14.50
C SER A 40 1.70 1.85 14.02
N MET A 41 1.71 2.77 13.06
CA MET A 41 2.90 3.35 12.41
C MET A 41 2.75 4.88 12.24
N PRO A 42 2.73 5.66 13.33
CA PRO A 42 2.39 7.09 13.31
C PRO A 42 3.40 7.98 12.57
N VAL A 43 4.61 7.48 12.27
CA VAL A 43 5.68 8.25 11.61
C VAL A 43 6.10 7.63 10.27
N LEU A 44 5.24 6.79 9.68
CA LEU A 44 5.52 6.17 8.39
C LEU A 44 5.52 7.23 7.29
N GLN A 45 6.63 7.34 6.56
CA GLN A 45 6.81 8.29 5.47
C GLN A 45 6.74 7.63 4.09
N LYS A 46 7.08 6.33 4.00
CA LYS A 46 7.12 5.60 2.73
C LYS A 46 6.51 4.21 2.85
N LEU A 47 5.56 3.92 1.97
CA LEU A 47 5.02 2.58 1.76
C LEU A 47 5.38 2.11 0.35
N THR A 48 5.93 0.90 0.26
CA THR A 48 6.19 0.22 -1.02
C THR A 48 5.47 -1.12 -1.04
N LEU A 49 4.62 -1.33 -2.04
CA LEU A 49 3.95 -2.60 -2.30
C LEU A 49 4.46 -3.17 -3.62
N CYS A 50 4.89 -4.42 -3.61
CA CYS A 50 5.49 -5.07 -4.78
C CYS A 50 4.95 -6.49 -4.96
N LYS A 51 4.35 -6.78 -6.11
CA LYS A 51 3.88 -8.13 -6.46
C LYS A 51 2.95 -8.77 -5.40
N CYS A 52 2.05 -7.97 -4.82
CA CYS A 52 0.99 -8.48 -3.95
C CYS A 52 -0.29 -8.67 -4.80
N VAL A 53 -0.32 -9.75 -5.59
CA VAL A 53 -1.27 -9.91 -6.70
C VAL A 53 -2.73 -10.10 -6.28
N GLU A 54 -2.98 -10.56 -5.06
CA GLU A 54 -4.35 -10.67 -4.52
C GLU A 54 -4.82 -9.41 -3.77
N LEU A 55 -3.93 -8.45 -3.49
CA LEU A 55 -4.26 -7.23 -2.78
C LEU A 55 -4.91 -6.22 -3.74
N LYS A 56 -6.22 -6.39 -3.96
CA LYS A 56 -7.03 -5.62 -4.92
C LYS A 56 -7.73 -4.40 -4.29
N LEU A 57 -7.71 -4.29 -2.97
CA LEU A 57 -8.30 -3.20 -2.19
C LEU A 57 -7.22 -2.35 -1.53
N LEU A 58 -7.51 -1.06 -1.30
CA LEU A 58 -6.64 -0.22 -0.49
C LEU A 58 -6.61 -0.76 0.95
N PRO A 59 -5.48 -0.63 1.67
CA PRO A 59 -5.41 -1.03 3.07
C PRO A 59 -6.48 -0.33 3.90
N LEU A 60 -7.19 -1.10 4.73
CA LEU A 60 -8.14 -0.53 5.69
C LEU A 60 -7.37 0.34 6.68
N GLY A 61 -7.72 1.62 6.78
CA GLY A 61 -7.00 2.58 7.61
C GLY A 61 -5.78 3.22 6.96
N ILE A 62 -5.59 3.13 5.62
CA ILE A 62 -4.53 3.86 4.91
C ILE A 62 -4.63 5.39 5.12
N ASP A 63 -5.84 5.91 5.31
CA ASP A 63 -6.14 7.31 5.66
C ASP A 63 -5.57 7.74 7.02
N ARG A 64 -5.26 6.77 7.89
CA ARG A 64 -4.65 6.99 9.21
C ARG A 64 -3.13 7.14 9.15
N LEU A 65 -2.50 6.83 8.01
CA LEU A 65 -1.07 7.00 7.79
C LEU A 65 -0.75 8.46 7.44
N THR A 66 -1.12 9.39 8.33
CA THR A 66 -1.13 10.84 8.04
C THR A 66 0.22 11.46 7.75
N GLN A 67 1.32 10.77 8.03
CA GLN A 67 2.70 11.22 7.76
C GLN A 67 3.29 10.63 6.49
N ILE A 68 2.53 9.82 5.73
CA ILE A 68 3.04 9.18 4.54
C ILE A 68 3.19 10.21 3.41
N GLU A 69 4.39 10.23 2.81
CA GLU A 69 4.76 11.14 1.72
C GLU A 69 4.79 10.38 0.39
N GLU A 70 5.23 9.11 0.42
CA GLU A 70 5.44 8.27 -0.76
C GLU A 70 4.67 6.95 -0.70
N LEU A 71 3.90 6.66 -1.75
CA LEU A 71 3.34 5.35 -2.05
C LEU A 71 3.89 4.85 -3.39
N LEU A 72 4.74 3.81 -3.33
CA LEU A 72 5.33 3.19 -4.51
C LEU A 72 4.73 1.81 -4.76
N LEU A 73 4.29 1.58 -5.99
CA LEU A 73 3.63 0.34 -6.40
C LEU A 73 4.44 -0.28 -7.54
N TYR A 74 4.75 -1.57 -7.41
CA TYR A 74 5.50 -2.32 -8.40
C TYR A 74 4.77 -3.61 -8.74
N ASP A 75 4.37 -3.78 -9.99
CA ASP A 75 3.62 -4.96 -10.47
C ASP A 75 2.41 -5.29 -9.56
N MET A 76 1.66 -4.25 -9.17
CA MET A 76 0.44 -4.36 -8.36
C MET A 76 -0.80 -4.58 -9.24
N PRO A 77 -1.88 -5.18 -8.72
CA PRO A 77 -3.12 -5.39 -9.47
C PRO A 77 -3.71 -4.09 -10.00
N VAL A 78 -4.26 -4.15 -11.21
CA VAL A 78 -4.91 -2.99 -11.86
C VAL A 78 -6.12 -2.52 -11.04
N GLU A 79 -6.80 -3.42 -10.33
CA GLU A 79 -7.89 -3.10 -9.42
C GLU A 79 -7.42 -2.23 -8.26
N PHE A 80 -6.20 -2.44 -7.76
CA PHE A 80 -5.62 -1.62 -6.70
C PHE A 80 -5.25 -0.23 -7.25
N THR A 81 -4.52 -0.17 -8.38
CA THR A 81 -4.07 1.11 -8.96
C THR A 81 -5.24 1.96 -9.45
N ASN A 82 -6.30 1.35 -10.01
CA ASN A 82 -7.51 2.05 -10.42
C ASN A 82 -8.22 2.77 -9.27
N ARG A 83 -8.09 2.29 -8.02
CA ARG A 83 -8.65 2.95 -6.84
C ARG A 83 -7.91 4.22 -6.45
N LEU A 84 -6.67 4.36 -6.94
CA LEU A 84 -5.85 5.55 -6.73
C LEU A 84 -6.06 6.61 -7.81
N GLN A 85 -6.75 6.28 -8.91
CA GLN A 85 -7.04 7.25 -9.97
C GLN A 85 -7.86 8.44 -9.43
N LYS A 86 -7.61 9.65 -9.96
CA LYS A 86 -8.28 10.89 -9.49
C LYS A 86 -9.80 10.87 -9.63
N THR A 87 -10.32 10.11 -10.59
CA THR A 87 -11.75 9.94 -10.87
C THR A 87 -12.42 8.90 -9.95
N ASN A 88 -11.64 8.13 -9.18
CA ASN A 88 -12.18 7.07 -8.33
C ASN A 88 -12.69 7.62 -6.99
N VAL A 89 -13.82 7.09 -6.50
CA VAL A 89 -14.38 7.47 -5.19
C VAL A 89 -13.41 7.21 -4.03
N ASN A 90 -12.55 6.19 -4.15
CA ASN A 90 -11.58 5.83 -3.11
C ASN A 90 -10.38 6.79 -3.06
N ARG A 91 -10.23 7.69 -4.03
CA ARG A 91 -9.15 8.70 -4.07
C ARG A 91 -9.08 9.52 -2.78
N ALA A 92 -10.23 9.79 -2.16
CA ALA A 92 -10.33 10.55 -0.92
C ALA A 92 -9.44 9.98 0.21
N MET A 93 -9.26 8.66 0.26
CA MET A 93 -8.49 7.96 1.31
C MET A 93 -6.99 8.25 1.25
N VAL A 94 -6.47 8.63 0.08
CA VAL A 94 -5.03 8.84 -0.18
C VAL A 94 -4.69 10.28 -0.55
N ARG A 95 -5.60 11.23 -0.34
CA ARG A 95 -5.38 12.66 -0.65
C ARG A 95 -4.21 13.30 0.09
N HIS A 96 -3.84 12.74 1.23
CA HIS A 96 -2.74 13.21 2.07
C HIS A 96 -1.37 12.74 1.55
N ILE A 97 -1.32 11.82 0.59
CA ILE A 97 -0.08 11.27 0.03
C ILE A 97 0.35 12.11 -1.18
N HIS A 98 1.52 12.74 -1.10
CA HIS A 98 1.98 13.68 -2.14
C HIS A 98 2.57 12.99 -3.36
N PHE A 99 3.22 11.85 -3.18
CA PHE A 99 3.88 11.12 -4.26
C PHE A 99 3.33 9.70 -4.37
N ILE A 100 2.59 9.43 -5.45
CA ILE A 100 2.08 8.09 -5.75
C ILE A 100 2.56 7.70 -7.15
N GLN A 101 3.34 6.62 -7.23
CA GLN A 101 3.87 6.11 -8.49
C GLN A 101 3.60 4.62 -8.61
N SER A 102 3.04 4.22 -9.75
CA SER A 102 2.94 2.83 -10.17
C SER A 102 3.99 2.51 -11.22
N SER A 103 4.56 1.31 -11.17
CA SER A 103 5.52 0.82 -12.14
C SER A 103 5.21 -0.63 -12.48
N VAL A 104 5.13 -0.94 -13.77
CA VAL A 104 4.78 -2.28 -14.26
C VAL A 104 5.84 -2.76 -15.24
N LEU A 105 6.36 -3.97 -15.02
CA LEU A 105 7.28 -4.62 -15.93
C LEU A 105 6.51 -5.13 -17.16
N GLN A 106 6.90 -4.62 -18.32
CA GLN A 106 6.32 -5.01 -19.61
C GLN A 106 6.97 -6.28 -20.15
N ALA A 107 6.31 -6.93 -21.10
CA ALA A 107 6.81 -8.16 -21.73
C ALA A 107 8.14 -7.97 -22.48
N ASP A 108 8.43 -6.75 -22.94
CA ASP A 108 9.70 -6.38 -23.60
C ASP A 108 10.85 -6.11 -22.61
N GLY A 109 10.61 -6.29 -21.30
CA GLY A 109 11.58 -6.05 -20.24
C GLY A 109 11.71 -4.58 -19.82
N SER A 110 10.96 -3.66 -20.45
CA SER A 110 10.92 -2.25 -20.06
C SER A 110 9.98 -2.03 -18.86
N TRP A 111 10.20 -0.93 -18.14
CA TRP A 111 9.30 -0.49 -17.07
C TRP A 111 8.40 0.63 -17.59
N SER A 112 7.09 0.41 -17.54
CA SER A 112 6.13 1.52 -17.63
C SER A 112 5.98 2.17 -16.27
N ARG A 113 5.90 3.50 -16.23
CA ARG A 113 5.68 4.27 -15.00
C ARG A 113 4.45 5.13 -15.17
N GLU A 114 3.59 5.09 -14.18
CA GLU A 114 2.38 5.91 -14.11
C GLU A 114 2.44 6.77 -12.84
N ASN A 115 2.24 8.08 -13.00
CA ASN A 115 2.10 9.00 -11.88
C ASN A 115 0.62 9.09 -11.49
N LEU A 116 0.34 8.79 -10.22
CA LEU A 116 -0.99 8.74 -9.64
C LEU A 116 -1.19 9.82 -8.55
N SER A 117 -0.32 10.82 -8.48
CA SER A 117 -0.46 12.00 -7.59
C SER A 117 -1.52 12.96 -8.10
#